data_AF-A0A1F0DPU5-F1
#
_entry.id   AF-A0A1F0DPU5-F1
#
_cell.length_a   1.000
_cell.length_b   1.000
_cell.length_c   1.000
_cell.angle_alpha   90.00
_cell.angle_beta   90.00
_cell.angle_gamma   90.00
#
_symmetry.space_group_name_H-M   'P 1'
#
loop_
_entity.id
_entity.type
_entity.pdbx_description
1 polymer ?
#
loop_
_entity_poly.entity_id
_entity_poly.type
_entity_poly.pdbx_seq_one_letter_code
_entity_poly.pdbx_strand_id
1 'polypeptide(L)'
;MKKIILVSIAKEKKIEDFRMVIMPSGRDKIGLIQDKDYGIVAYPNKNNFEKIGELIYWGFNESDDKVIDISPNIKFEKQFYNCSSFRKVLNEYNEISFSFVKGIYKILLLKKQGDAFVAFKDENKEAVEYIFPEKPTALELGTKVMEMFEY
;
A
#
# COMPACT_ATOMS: atom_id res chain seq x y z
N MET A 1 -16.56 9.76 -12.61
CA MET A 1 -15.76 9.80 -11.35
C MET A 1 -14.42 10.44 -11.65
N LYS A 2 -13.80 11.14 -10.68
CA LYS A 2 -12.42 11.60 -10.85
C LYS A 2 -11.52 10.36 -10.76
N LYS A 3 -10.63 10.18 -11.73
CA LYS A 3 -9.68 9.06 -11.77
C LYS A 3 -8.88 9.05 -10.46
N ILE A 4 -9.05 7.99 -9.68
CA ILE A 4 -8.26 7.69 -8.49
C ILE A 4 -7.45 6.46 -8.85
N ILE A 5 -6.14 6.57 -8.75
CA ILE A 5 -5.22 5.44 -8.87
C ILE A 5 -4.55 5.29 -7.52
N LEU A 6 -4.54 4.08 -6.98
CA LEU A 6 -3.98 3.77 -5.67
C LEU A 6 -3.24 2.44 -5.73
N VAL A 7 -2.11 2.34 -5.05
CA VAL A 7 -1.44 1.06 -4.77
C VAL A 7 -1.28 0.94 -3.26
N SER A 8 -1.63 -0.23 -2.74
CA SER A 8 -1.51 -0.57 -1.33
C SER A 8 -0.15 -1.23 -1.09
N ILE A 9 0.60 -0.74 -0.10
CA ILE A 9 1.96 -1.17 0.19
C ILE A 9 1.99 -1.58 1.65
N ALA A 10 2.04 -2.88 1.94
CA ALA A 10 2.13 -3.37 3.30
C ALA A 10 3.55 -3.83 3.60
N LYS A 11 4.07 -3.45 4.76
CA LYS A 11 5.37 -3.88 5.27
C LYS A 11 5.19 -4.54 6.62
N GLU A 12 5.81 -5.71 6.78
CA GLU A 12 5.87 -6.37 8.08
C GLU A 12 6.60 -5.47 9.09
N LYS A 13 6.13 -5.45 10.34
CA LYS A 13 6.70 -4.69 11.47
C LYS A 13 7.98 -5.33 12.00
N LYS A 14 8.87 -5.70 11.08
CA LYS A 14 10.23 -6.16 11.32
C LYS A 14 11.23 -5.15 10.75
N ILE A 15 12.38 -5.07 11.39
CA ILE A 15 13.47 -4.17 10.97
C ILE A 15 14.25 -4.78 9.79
N GLU A 16 14.47 -6.10 9.84
CA GLU A 16 15.23 -6.86 8.83
C GLU A 16 14.41 -8.07 8.38
N ASP A 17 14.75 -8.60 7.20
CA ASP A 17 14.09 -9.74 6.55
C ASP A 17 12.55 -9.63 6.51
N PHE A 18 12.05 -8.40 6.39
CA PHE A 18 10.62 -8.13 6.39
C PHE A 18 10.00 -8.53 5.05
N ARG A 19 8.78 -9.04 5.12
CA ARG A 19 7.93 -9.15 3.94
C ARG A 19 7.37 -7.78 3.56
N MET A 20 7.39 -7.49 2.27
CA MET A 20 6.64 -6.40 1.66
C MET A 20 5.61 -6.96 0.68
N VAL A 21 4.39 -6.45 0.73
CA VAL A 21 3.27 -6.82 -0.15
C VAL A 21 2.82 -5.55 -0.87
N ILE A 22 2.81 -5.58 -2.21
CA ILE A 22 2.42 -4.44 -3.05
C ILE A 22 1.26 -4.88 -3.93
N MET A 23 0.12 -4.22 -3.78
CA MET A 23 -1.13 -4.64 -4.40
C MET A 23 -1.71 -3.50 -5.24
N PRO A 24 -1.88 -3.72 -6.56
CA PRO A 24 -2.63 -2.80 -7.40
C PRO A 24 -4.10 -2.77 -6.98
N SER A 25 -4.75 -1.64 -7.24
CA SER A 25 -6.18 -1.46 -6.95
C SER A 25 -7.02 -1.26 -8.20
N GLY A 26 -8.31 -1.55 -8.05
CA GLY A 26 -9.39 -1.23 -8.98
C GLY A 26 -10.61 -0.78 -8.19
N ARG A 27 -11.80 -1.12 -8.72
CA ARG A 27 -13.08 -0.86 -8.07
C ARG A 27 -13.85 -2.13 -7.76
N ASP A 28 -14.58 -2.12 -6.65
CA ASP A 28 -15.63 -3.10 -6.42
C ASP A 28 -16.90 -2.77 -7.22
N LYS A 29 -17.91 -3.63 -7.12
CA LYS A 29 -19.19 -3.46 -7.83
C LYS A 29 -19.99 -2.23 -7.39
N ILE A 30 -19.72 -1.68 -6.21
CA ILE A 30 -20.40 -0.48 -5.68
C ILE A 30 -19.56 0.79 -5.86
N GLY A 31 -18.38 0.70 -6.48
CA GLY A 31 -17.50 1.82 -6.82
C GLY A 31 -16.47 2.19 -5.73
N LEU A 32 -16.32 1.40 -4.66
CA LEU A 32 -15.24 1.59 -3.69
C LEU A 32 -13.92 1.04 -4.23
N ILE A 33 -12.81 1.53 -3.67
CA ILE A 33 -11.48 1.02 -4.00
C ILE A 33 -11.36 -0.40 -3.45
N GLN A 34 -10.83 -1.31 -4.27
CA GLN A 34 -10.57 -2.69 -3.88
C GLN A 34 -9.21 -3.12 -4.45
N ASP A 35 -8.40 -3.81 -3.64
CA ASP A 35 -7.16 -4.43 -4.13
C ASP A 35 -7.48 -5.57 -5.11
N LYS A 36 -6.67 -5.68 -6.16
CA LYS A 36 -6.76 -6.78 -7.12
C LYS A 36 -6.29 -8.10 -6.48
N ASP A 37 -6.65 -9.20 -7.12
CA ASP A 37 -6.32 -10.56 -6.66
C ASP A 37 -4.91 -11.02 -7.01
N TYR A 38 -4.08 -10.10 -7.50
CA TYR A 38 -2.66 -10.30 -7.78
C TYR A 38 -1.86 -9.15 -7.22
N GLY A 39 -0.57 -9.37 -7.01
CA GLY A 39 0.35 -8.39 -6.43
C GLY A 39 1.75 -8.96 -6.31
N ILE A 40 2.66 -8.16 -5.77
CA ILE A 40 4.05 -8.55 -5.53
C ILE A 40 4.22 -8.86 -4.05
N VAL A 41 4.81 -10.02 -3.76
CA VAL A 41 5.38 -10.32 -2.44
C VAL A 41 6.90 -10.30 -2.59
N ALA A 42 7.55 -9.39 -1.88
CA ALA A 42 8.99 -9.19 -1.93
C ALA A 42 9.62 -9.23 -0.54
N TYR A 43 10.93 -9.48 -0.51
CA TYR A 43 11.77 -9.44 0.69
C TYR A 43 12.95 -8.50 0.44
N PRO A 44 12.70 -7.18 0.27
CA PRO A 44 13.76 -6.24 -0.01
C PRO A 44 14.62 -6.01 1.24
N ASN A 45 15.91 -5.73 1.06
CA ASN A 45 16.74 -5.18 2.12
C ASN A 45 16.27 -3.74 2.42
N LYS A 46 16.40 -3.30 3.68
CA LYS A 46 16.07 -1.94 4.13
C LYS A 46 16.74 -0.82 3.32
N ASN A 47 17.85 -1.09 2.64
CA ASN A 47 18.59 -0.12 1.82
C ASN A 47 18.25 -0.15 0.33
N ASN A 48 17.35 -1.03 -0.13
CA ASN A 48 17.03 -1.19 -1.57
C ASN A 48 15.95 -0.22 -2.04
N PHE A 49 16.10 1.08 -1.75
CA PHE A 49 15.07 2.09 -1.96
C PHE A 49 14.57 2.18 -3.41
N GLU A 50 15.48 2.28 -4.39
CA GLU A 50 15.11 2.38 -5.80
C GLU A 50 14.29 1.17 -6.26
N LYS A 51 14.74 -0.05 -5.93
CA LYS A 51 14.02 -1.29 -6.24
C LYS A 51 12.64 -1.34 -5.59
N ILE A 52 12.50 -0.89 -4.34
CA ILE A 52 11.19 -0.78 -3.68
C ILE A 52 10.29 0.16 -4.48
N GLY A 53 10.80 1.33 -4.88
CA GLY A 53 10.08 2.28 -5.73
C GLY A 53 9.65 1.71 -7.07
N GLU A 54 10.50 0.92 -7.73
CA GLU A 54 10.17 0.23 -9.00
C GLU A 54 9.02 -0.76 -8.83
N LEU A 55 9.04 -1.57 -7.76
CA LEU A 55 7.97 -2.53 -7.47
C LEU A 55 6.65 -1.80 -7.15
N ILE A 56 6.72 -0.69 -6.41
CA ILE A 56 5.55 0.16 -6.16
C ILE A 56 5.02 0.74 -7.47
N TYR A 57 5.91 1.19 -8.36
CA TYR A 57 5.50 1.71 -9.66
C TYR A 57 4.86 0.67 -10.56
N TRP A 58 5.35 -0.57 -10.52
CA TRP A 58 4.67 -1.67 -11.19
C TRP A 58 3.23 -1.80 -10.68
N GLY A 59 3.01 -1.89 -9.36
CA GLY A 59 1.67 -1.98 -8.79
C GLY A 59 0.80 -0.76 -9.09
N PHE A 60 1.40 0.44 -9.09
CA PHE A 60 0.70 1.67 -9.44
C PHE A 60 0.27 1.70 -10.91
N ASN A 61 1.10 1.22 -11.83
CA ASN A 61 0.77 1.14 -13.26
C ASN A 61 -0.27 0.05 -13.56
N GLU A 62 -0.29 -1.01 -12.74
CA GLU A 62 -1.32 -2.05 -12.76
C GLU A 62 -2.63 -1.62 -12.11
N SER A 63 -2.68 -0.44 -11.48
CA SER A 63 -3.88 0.07 -10.83
C SER A 63 -4.74 0.88 -11.78
N ASP A 64 -6.06 0.80 -11.64
CA ASP A 64 -7.01 1.49 -12.50
C ASP A 64 -8.31 1.86 -11.75
N ASP A 65 -9.25 2.47 -12.47
CA ASP A 65 -10.57 2.87 -11.93
C ASP A 65 -11.69 1.95 -12.45
N LYS A 66 -11.36 0.73 -12.88
CA LYS A 66 -12.31 -0.24 -13.45
C LYS A 66 -12.78 -1.23 -12.40
N VAL A 67 -13.99 -1.75 -12.60
CA VAL A 67 -14.56 -2.79 -11.74
C VAL A 67 -13.76 -4.07 -11.89
N ILE A 68 -13.40 -4.67 -10.77
CA ILE A 68 -12.75 -5.98 -10.70
C ILE A 68 -13.85 -7.04 -10.82
N ASP A 69 -13.87 -7.75 -11.95
CA ASP A 69 -14.87 -8.78 -12.22
C ASP A 69 -14.56 -10.12 -11.54
N ILE A 70 -13.28 -10.37 -11.24
CA ILE A 70 -12.79 -11.63 -10.66
C ILE A 70 -12.62 -11.47 -9.16
N SER A 71 -13.39 -12.24 -8.38
CA SER A 71 -13.16 -12.39 -6.95
C SER A 71 -12.54 -13.77 -6.69
N PRO A 72 -11.30 -13.85 -6.18
CA PRO A 72 -10.63 -15.12 -5.93
C PRO A 72 -11.30 -15.86 -4.77
N ASN A 73 -11.32 -17.20 -4.84
CA ASN A 73 -11.86 -18.05 -3.77
C ASN A 73 -10.83 -18.30 -2.63
N ILE A 74 -9.72 -17.57 -2.62
CA ILE A 74 -8.67 -17.68 -1.61
C ILE A 74 -8.75 -16.46 -0.69
N LYS A 75 -8.60 -16.70 0.61
CA LYS A 75 -8.55 -15.61 1.60
C LYS A 75 -7.29 -14.78 1.42
N PHE A 76 -7.46 -13.47 1.32
CA PHE A 76 -6.43 -12.47 1.11
C PHE A 76 -5.25 -12.58 2.10
N GLU A 77 -5.54 -12.77 3.38
CA GLU A 77 -4.51 -12.92 4.43
C GLU A 77 -3.59 -14.12 4.20
N LYS A 78 -4.09 -15.18 3.55
CA LYS A 78 -3.31 -16.39 3.26
C LYS A 78 -2.49 -16.20 2.00
N GLN A 79 -3.10 -15.61 0.97
CA GLN A 79 -2.49 -15.46 -0.34
C GLN A 79 -1.21 -14.63 -0.31
N PHE A 80 -1.27 -13.43 0.28
CA PHE A 80 -0.14 -12.49 0.22
C PHE A 80 0.68 -12.43 1.51
N TYR A 81 0.01 -12.53 2.65
CA TYR A 81 0.63 -12.32 3.96
C TYR A 81 1.05 -13.61 4.66
N ASN A 82 0.61 -14.78 4.16
CA ASN A 82 0.81 -16.07 4.82
C ASN A 82 0.36 -16.05 6.30
N CYS A 83 -0.66 -15.24 6.60
CA CYS A 83 -1.24 -15.12 7.92
C CYS A 83 -2.47 -16.03 8.04
N SER A 84 -2.75 -16.49 9.25
CA SER A 84 -3.92 -17.36 9.50
C SER A 84 -5.25 -16.60 9.54
N SER A 85 -5.23 -15.27 9.65
CA SER A 85 -6.42 -14.41 9.66
C SER A 85 -6.05 -12.96 9.29
N PHE A 86 -7.03 -12.18 8.80
CA PHE A 86 -6.85 -10.75 8.53
C PHE A 86 -6.45 -9.96 9.79
N ARG A 87 -6.96 -10.35 10.97
CA ARG A 87 -6.55 -9.74 12.24
C ARG A 87 -5.04 -9.86 12.50
N LYS A 88 -4.40 -10.96 12.07
CA LYS A 88 -2.94 -11.10 12.15
C LYS A 88 -2.24 -10.15 11.20
N VAL A 89 -2.75 -9.98 9.96
CA VAL A 89 -2.22 -8.98 9.01
C VAL A 89 -2.18 -7.60 9.64
N LEU A 90 -3.31 -7.13 10.20
CA LEU A 90 -3.38 -5.82 10.86
C LEU A 90 -2.39 -5.67 12.03
N ASN A 91 -2.13 -6.76 12.75
CA ASN A 91 -1.21 -6.74 13.89
C ASN A 91 0.27 -6.77 13.45
N GLU A 92 0.59 -7.53 12.42
CA GLU A 92 1.97 -7.81 11.97
C GLU A 92 2.45 -6.82 10.90
N TYR A 93 1.55 -6.10 10.22
CA TYR A 93 1.87 -5.20 9.12
C TYR A 93 1.40 -3.77 9.41
N ASN A 94 2.15 -2.81 8.87
CA ASN A 94 1.66 -1.45 8.60
C ASN A 94 1.42 -1.32 7.10
N GLU A 95 0.59 -0.36 6.71
CA GLU A 95 0.26 -0.12 5.30
C GLU A 95 0.52 1.33 4.93
N ILE A 96 1.00 1.57 3.73
CA ILE A 96 1.06 2.88 3.09
C ILE A 96 0.26 2.78 1.81
N SER A 97 -0.60 3.77 1.58
CA SER A 97 -1.21 3.96 0.25
C SER A 97 -0.41 4.98 -0.53
N PHE A 98 -0.02 4.65 -1.77
CA PHE A 98 0.47 5.64 -2.74
C PHE A 98 -0.62 5.88 -3.78
N SER A 99 -0.99 7.15 -4.00
CA SER A 99 -2.13 7.48 -4.83
C SER A 99 -1.92 8.71 -5.70
N PHE A 100 -2.62 8.74 -6.83
CA PHE A 100 -2.79 9.90 -7.69
C PHE A 100 -4.26 10.30 -7.74
N VAL A 101 -4.58 11.43 -7.12
CA VAL A 101 -5.95 11.92 -6.96
C VAL A 101 -6.00 13.40 -7.33
N LYS A 102 -6.83 13.77 -8.30
CA LYS A 102 -7.02 15.16 -8.73
C LYS A 102 -5.71 15.88 -9.15
N GLY A 103 -4.77 15.15 -9.76
CA GLY A 103 -3.47 15.73 -10.16
C GLY A 103 -2.39 15.69 -9.08
N ILE A 104 -2.68 15.12 -7.91
CA ILE A 104 -1.78 15.14 -6.76
C ILE A 104 -1.28 13.72 -6.49
N TYR A 105 0.05 13.57 -6.45
CA TYR A 105 0.71 12.36 -5.94
C TYR A 105 0.87 12.47 -4.43
N LYS A 106 0.39 11.47 -3.70
CA LYS A 106 0.49 11.44 -2.25
C LYS A 106 0.71 10.03 -1.70
N ILE A 107 1.41 9.96 -0.59
CA ILE A 107 1.47 8.78 0.27
C ILE A 107 0.80 9.06 1.61
N LEU A 108 0.11 8.06 2.16
CA LEU A 108 -0.58 8.14 3.45
C LEU A 108 -0.27 6.88 4.25
N LEU A 109 0.20 7.06 5.50
CA LEU A 109 0.44 5.97 6.44
C LEU A 109 -0.87 5.50 7.06
N LEU A 110 -1.07 4.20 7.06
CA LEU A 110 -2.22 3.49 7.59
C LEU A 110 -1.75 2.51 8.67
N LYS A 111 -2.40 2.57 9.84
CA LYS A 111 -2.16 1.62 10.94
C LYS A 111 -3.48 0.99 11.38
N LYS A 112 -3.38 -0.12 12.10
CA LYS A 112 -4.54 -0.81 12.65
C LYS A 112 -5.30 0.08 13.63
N GLN A 113 -6.59 0.25 13.40
CA GLN A 113 -7.55 0.73 14.40
C GLN A 113 -8.78 -0.19 14.38
N GLY A 114 -9.06 -0.84 15.51
CA GLY A 114 -10.08 -1.90 15.54
C GLY A 114 -9.73 -3.03 14.58
N ASP A 115 -10.63 -3.29 13.63
CA ASP A 115 -10.53 -4.37 12.63
C ASP A 115 -10.24 -3.85 11.20
N ALA A 116 -9.72 -2.63 11.08
CA ALA A 116 -9.36 -2.04 9.79
C ALA A 116 -8.01 -1.29 9.85
N PHE A 117 -7.43 -1.06 8.67
CA PHE A 117 -6.42 -0.03 8.48
C PHE A 117 -7.10 1.33 8.34
N VAL A 118 -6.57 2.33 9.05
CA VAL A 118 -7.07 3.71 8.98
C VAL A 118 -5.89 4.68 8.93
N ALA A 119 -6.14 5.90 8.44
CA ALA A 119 -5.18 6.99 8.45
C ALA A 119 -4.56 7.14 9.85
N PHE A 120 -3.26 6.89 9.93
CA PHE A 120 -2.52 7.08 11.16
C PHE A 120 -2.43 8.57 11.47
N LYS A 121 -2.77 8.91 12.72
CA LYS A 121 -2.71 10.28 13.22
C LYS A 121 -1.55 10.42 14.20
N ASP A 122 -0.75 11.45 14.01
CA ASP A 122 0.34 11.80 14.92
C ASP A 122 -0.16 12.38 16.26
N GLU A 123 0.77 12.84 17.09
CA GLU A 123 0.47 13.47 18.38
C GLU A 123 -0.39 14.74 18.26
N ASN A 124 -0.33 15.41 17.11
CA ASN A 124 -1.13 16.60 16.78
C ASN A 124 -2.52 16.25 16.21
N LYS A 125 -2.84 14.96 16.10
CA LYS A 125 -4.06 14.41 15.47
C LYS A 125 -4.13 14.67 13.96
N GLU A 126 -2.99 14.95 13.32
CA GLU A 126 -2.88 15.14 11.89
C GLU A 126 -2.51 13.82 11.20
N ALA A 127 -3.04 13.59 10.00
CA ALA A 127 -2.73 12.38 9.25
C ALA A 127 -1.26 12.41 8.79
N VAL A 128 -0.53 11.32 9.00
CA VAL A 128 0.85 11.20 8.50
C VAL A 128 0.80 10.91 7.00
N GLU A 129 0.87 11.97 6.21
CA GLU A 129 0.89 11.94 4.75
C GLU A 129 2.02 12.80 4.19
N TYR A 130 2.38 12.51 2.94
CA TYR A 130 3.33 13.32 2.19
C TYR A 130 2.82 13.53 0.77
N ILE A 131 2.79 14.79 0.34
CA ILE A 131 2.38 15.20 -0.99
C ILE A 131 3.65 15.48 -1.81
N PHE A 132 3.79 14.80 -2.94
CA PHE A 132 4.87 15.08 -3.87
C PHE A 132 4.49 16.27 -4.77
N PRO A 133 5.42 17.19 -5.05
CA PRO A 133 5.16 18.32 -5.94
C PRO A 133 4.92 17.89 -7.39
N GLU A 134 5.54 16.78 -7.80
CA GLU A 134 5.39 16.14 -9.10
C GLU A 134 5.44 14.61 -8.98
N LYS A 135 5.45 13.88 -10.10
CA LYS A 135 5.58 12.42 -10.06
C LYS A 135 6.99 12.06 -9.55
N PRO A 136 7.15 11.39 -8.40
CA PRO A 136 8.48 11.10 -7.86
C PRO A 136 9.25 10.12 -8.76
N THR A 137 10.58 10.13 -8.67
CA THR A 137 11.39 9.02 -9.19
C THR A 137 11.17 7.75 -8.35
N ALA A 138 11.61 6.59 -8.85
CA ALA A 138 11.54 5.35 -8.09
C ALA A 138 12.34 5.46 -6.78
N LEU A 139 13.55 6.02 -6.85
CA LEU A 139 14.39 6.27 -5.68
C LEU A 139 13.69 7.15 -4.64
N GLU A 140 13.12 8.29 -5.04
CA GLU A 140 12.41 9.19 -4.12
C GLU A 140 11.19 8.51 -3.47
N LEU A 141 10.39 7.80 -4.27
CA LEU A 141 9.21 7.10 -3.78
C LEU A 141 9.59 6.00 -2.77
N GLY A 142 10.54 5.14 -3.13
CA GLY A 142 10.96 4.05 -2.25
C GLY A 142 11.63 4.54 -0.98
N THR A 143 12.42 5.62 -1.06
CA THR A 143 13.03 6.26 0.12
C THR A 143 11.93 6.77 1.06
N LYS A 144 10.98 7.56 0.54
CA LYS A 144 9.93 8.17 1.37
C LYS A 144 8.99 7.13 1.99
N VAL A 145 8.66 6.07 1.25
CA VAL A 145 7.85 4.96 1.77
C VAL A 145 8.57 4.25 2.91
N MET A 146 9.87 3.97 2.77
CA MET A 146 10.64 3.36 3.85
C MET A 146 10.78 4.27 5.07
N GLU A 147 11.03 5.57 4.88
CA GLU A 147 11.03 6.56 5.98
C GLU A 147 9.70 6.54 6.75
N MET A 148 8.57 6.54 6.04
CA MET A 148 7.24 6.56 6.67
C MET A 148 6.91 5.27 7.43
N PHE A 149 7.49 4.13 7.06
CA PHE A 149 7.31 2.90 7.82
C PHE A 149 8.02 2.89 9.18
N GLU A 150 8.97 3.79 9.41
CA GLU A 150 9.68 3.94 10.68
C GLU A 150 8.93 4.84 11.69
N TYR A 151 7.79 5.41 11.29
CA TYR A 151 6.87 6.17 12.15
C TYR A 151 5.89 5.24 12.89
#